data_AF-A0AAW4JIJ0-F1
#
_entry.id   AF-A0AAW4JIJ0-F1
#
_cell.length_a   1.000
_cell.length_b   1.000
_cell.length_c   1.000
_cell.angle_alpha   90.00
_cell.angle_beta   90.00
_cell.angle_gamma   90.00
#
_symmetry.space_group_name_H-M   'P 1'
#
loop_
_entity.id
_entity.type
_entity.pdbx_description
1 polymer ?
#
loop_
_entity_poly.entity_id
_entity_poly.type
_entity_poly.pdbx_seq_one_letter_code
_entity_poly.pdbx_strand_id
1 'polypeptide(L)'
;MPDTIRNRSSQDADLPRGVTDPLLWRAAYDVAAAHRPDESGRCESLLCDGQVAPCDALTAAHRAMELAGDRHADRAEPETWRTEQRRRAA
;
A
#
# COMPACT_ATOMS: atom_id res chain seq x y z
N MET A 1 -7.45 5.18 30.62
CA MET A 1 -7.28 6.11 29.48
C MET A 1 -7.97 5.44 28.31
N PRO A 2 -8.99 6.02 27.66
CA PRO A 2 -9.43 5.47 26.39
C PRO A 2 -8.27 5.70 25.42
N ASP A 3 -7.71 4.62 24.87
CA ASP A 3 -6.93 4.72 23.65
C ASP A 3 -7.76 5.57 22.70
N THR A 4 -7.25 6.75 22.38
CA THR A 4 -7.88 7.57 21.35
C THR A 4 -7.80 6.73 20.11
N ILE A 5 -8.91 6.07 19.77
CA ILE A 5 -9.17 5.56 18.43
C ILE A 5 -9.21 6.83 17.60
N ARG A 6 -8.03 7.34 17.26
CA ARG A 6 -7.85 8.38 16.25
C ARG A 6 -8.61 7.81 15.07
N ASN A 7 -9.59 8.55 14.57
CA ASN A 7 -10.33 8.16 13.39
C ASN A 7 -9.30 7.92 12.27
N ARG A 8 -8.99 6.65 11.99
CA ARG A 8 -7.97 6.30 11.01
C ARG A 8 -8.70 6.18 9.69
N SER A 9 -8.30 6.97 8.69
CA SER A 9 -8.88 6.94 7.35
C SER A 9 -8.89 5.52 6.75
N SER A 10 -7.97 4.66 7.18
CA SER A 10 -7.87 3.25 6.82
C SER A 10 -8.98 2.35 7.38
N GLN A 11 -9.77 2.82 8.36
CA GLN A 11 -10.92 2.07 8.89
C GLN A 11 -12.08 2.05 7.90
N ASP A 12 -12.27 3.13 7.15
CA ASP A 12 -13.28 3.26 6.10
C ASP A 12 -12.77 2.82 4.71
N ALA A 13 -11.47 2.52 4.58
CA ALA A 13 -10.87 2.11 3.33
C ALA A 13 -11.02 0.61 3.07
N ASP A 14 -11.60 0.27 1.92
CA ASP A 14 -11.62 -1.10 1.42
C ASP A 14 -10.19 -1.57 1.12
N LEU A 15 -9.85 -2.76 1.64
CA LEU A 15 -8.57 -3.40 1.36
C LEU A 15 -8.59 -3.97 -0.08
N PRO A 16 -7.63 -3.59 -0.94
CA PRO A 16 -7.51 -4.16 -2.28
C PRO A 16 -7.32 -5.68 -2.25
N ARG A 17 -7.86 -6.36 -3.26
CA ARG A 17 -7.57 -7.79 -3.48
C ARG A 17 -6.07 -7.99 -3.68
N GLY A 18 -5.50 -9.03 -3.07
CA GLY A 18 -4.07 -9.35 -3.18
C GLY A 18 -3.18 -8.70 -2.13
N VAL A 19 -3.71 -7.85 -1.24
CA VAL A 19 -2.95 -7.38 -0.08
C VAL A 19 -2.60 -8.56 0.83
N THR A 20 -1.31 -8.81 0.99
CA THR A 20 -0.75 -9.85 1.86
C THR A 20 -0.43 -9.35 3.26
N ASP A 21 -0.16 -8.04 3.40
CA ASP A 21 0.04 -7.36 4.68
C ASP A 21 -0.97 -6.22 4.88
N PRO A 22 -2.18 -6.52 5.42
CA PRO A 22 -3.21 -5.52 5.64
C PRO A 22 -2.83 -4.41 6.64
N LEU A 23 -1.95 -4.71 7.61
CA LEU A 23 -1.53 -3.73 8.61
C LEU A 23 -0.57 -2.71 8.00
N LEU A 24 0.40 -3.19 7.21
CA LEU A 24 1.29 -2.32 6.44
C LEU A 24 0.49 -1.46 5.46
N TRP A 25 -0.44 -2.06 4.72
CA TRP A 25 -1.28 -1.33 3.77
C TRP A 25 -2.08 -0.22 4.46
N ARG A 26 -2.76 -0.53 5.58
CA ARG A 26 -3.59 0.45 6.30
C ARG A 26 -2.78 1.58 6.92
N ALA A 27 -1.61 1.27 7.49
CA ALA A 27 -0.73 2.29 8.02
C ALA A 27 -0.22 3.23 6.90
N ALA A 28 0.16 2.67 5.75
CA ALA A 28 0.58 3.44 4.59
C ALA A 28 -0.58 4.29 4.02
N TYR A 29 -1.80 3.76 3.99
CA TYR A 29 -2.99 4.49 3.59
C TYR A 29 -3.27 5.70 4.49
N ASP A 30 -3.15 5.55 5.82
CA ASP A 30 -3.33 6.66 6.76
C ASP A 30 -2.30 7.78 6.53
N VAL A 31 -1.05 7.42 6.21
CA VAL A 31 0.00 8.40 5.85
C VAL A 31 -0.34 9.08 4.51
N ALA A 32 -0.72 8.31 3.49
CA ALA A 32 -1.08 8.87 2.19
C ALA A 32 -2.28 9.83 2.29
N ALA A 33 -3.29 9.48 3.11
CA ALA A 33 -4.45 10.32 3.35
C ALA A 33 -4.08 11.65 4.04
N ALA A 34 -3.12 11.63 4.97
CA ALA A 34 -2.62 12.84 5.64
C ALA A 34 -1.72 13.72 4.76
N HIS A 35 -1.14 13.16 3.70
CA HIS A 35 -0.21 13.84 2.79
C HIS A 35 -0.82 14.11 1.41
N ARG A 36 -2.15 14.13 1.30
CA ARG A 36 -2.84 14.42 0.05
C ARG A 36 -2.44 15.81 -0.47
N PRO A 37 -2.25 15.97 -1.79
CA PRO A 37 -2.13 17.30 -2.38
C PRO A 37 -3.42 18.11 -2.25
N ASP A 38 -3.28 19.40 -1.94
CA ASP A 38 -4.34 20.40 -2.07
C ASP A 38 -4.64 20.73 -3.54
N GLU A 39 -5.59 21.64 -3.77
CA GLU A 39 -5.95 22.09 -5.13
C GLU A 39 -4.80 22.79 -5.87
N SER A 40 -3.78 23.25 -5.15
CA SER A 40 -2.57 23.87 -5.70
C SER A 40 -1.45 22.85 -5.97
N GLY A 41 -1.69 21.57 -5.70
CA GLY A 41 -0.70 20.50 -5.85
C GLY A 41 0.38 20.48 -4.77
N ARG A 42 0.14 21.09 -3.60
CA ARG A 42 1.06 21.08 -2.45
C ARG A 42 0.57 20.12 -1.38
N CYS A 43 1.50 19.50 -0.66
CA CYS A 43 1.17 18.58 0.42
C CYS A 43 0.51 19.34 1.59
N GLU A 44 -0.69 18.92 1.99
CA GLU A 44 -1.46 19.54 3.08
C GLU A 44 -0.87 19.28 4.48
N SER A 45 -0.06 18.22 4.61
CA SER A 45 0.58 17.89 5.89
C SER A 45 1.49 19.03 6.39
N LEU A 46 1.22 19.51 7.60
CA LEU A 46 2.02 20.56 8.27
C LEU A 46 3.49 20.15 8.47
N LEU A 47 3.78 18.85 8.47
CA LEU A 47 5.15 18.33 8.54
C LEU A 47 5.95 18.57 7.26
N CYS A 48 5.28 18.83 6.15
CA CYS A 48 5.87 19.08 4.85
C CYS A 48 5.93 20.57 4.49
N ASP A 49 5.45 21.48 5.35
CA ASP A 49 5.52 22.93 5.13
C ASP A 49 5.13 23.36 3.69
N GLY A 50 4.07 22.76 3.15
CA GLY A 50 3.58 23.05 1.80
C GLY A 50 4.53 22.69 0.66
N GLN A 51 5.44 21.71 0.84
CA GLN A 51 6.23 21.15 -0.28
C GLN A 51 5.33 20.75 -1.45
N VAL A 52 5.84 20.86 -2.68
CA VAL A 52 5.15 20.39 -3.88
C VAL A 52 4.95 18.89 -3.78
N ALA A 53 3.73 18.43 -4.06
CA ALA A 53 3.41 17.01 -4.06
C ALA A 53 3.84 16.33 -5.38
N PRO A 54 4.23 15.04 -5.34
CA PRO A 54 4.27 14.18 -4.17
C PRO A 54 5.51 14.47 -3.29
N CYS A 55 5.28 14.64 -1.98
CA CYS A 55 6.38 14.70 -1.02
C CYS A 55 6.99 13.30 -0.78
N ASP A 56 8.17 13.25 -0.16
CA ASP A 56 8.85 11.97 0.14
C ASP A 56 7.97 11.03 0.96
N ALA A 57 7.22 11.57 1.93
CA ALA A 57 6.31 10.78 2.76
C ALA A 57 5.16 10.17 1.95
N LEU A 58 4.55 10.93 1.04
CA LEU A 58 3.50 10.42 0.14
C LEU A 58 4.07 9.34 -0.80
N THR A 59 5.26 9.58 -1.33
CA THR A 59 5.97 8.63 -2.20
C THR A 59 6.28 7.32 -1.46
N ALA A 60 6.78 7.41 -0.23
CA ALA A 60 7.07 6.24 0.61
C ALA A 60 5.80 5.47 0.98
N ALA A 61 4.70 6.18 1.28
CA ALA A 61 3.41 5.58 1.58
C ALA A 61 2.86 4.79 0.39
N HIS A 62 2.90 5.35 -0.83
CA HIS A 62 2.49 4.63 -2.04
C HIS A 62 3.32 3.34 -2.23
N ARG A 63 4.64 3.42 -2.10
CA ARG A 63 5.52 2.24 -2.20
C ARG A 63 5.21 1.17 -1.14
N ALA A 64 4.89 1.58 0.08
CA ALA A 64 4.52 0.64 1.14
C ALA A 64 3.18 -0.05 0.85
N MET A 65 2.21 0.64 0.26
CA MET A 65 0.96 0.02 -0.19
C MET A 65 1.20 -1.00 -1.31
N GLU A 66 2.11 -0.73 -2.24
CA GLU A 66 2.52 -1.69 -3.29
C GLU A 66 3.20 -2.92 -2.68
N LEU A 67 4.16 -2.72 -1.78
CA LEU A 67 4.89 -3.80 -1.09
C LEU A 67 3.97 -4.67 -0.22
N ALA A 68 2.89 -4.10 0.31
CA ALA A 68 1.89 -4.84 1.06
C ALA A 68 1.11 -5.85 0.19
N GLY A 69 1.02 -5.61 -1.12
CA GLY A 69 0.40 -6.52 -2.08
C GLY A 69 1.36 -7.51 -2.74
N ASP A 70 2.65 -7.17 -2.85
CA ASP A 70 3.47 -7.79 -3.90
C ASP A 70 4.82 -8.36 -3.44
N ARG A 71 4.77 -9.52 -2.75
CA ARG A 71 5.93 -10.42 -2.64
C ARG A 71 5.63 -11.89 -2.94
N HIS A 72 4.37 -12.25 -3.19
CA HIS A 72 3.97 -13.61 -3.56
C HIS A 72 3.50 -13.74 -5.01
N ALA A 73 3.04 -12.68 -5.70
CA ALA A 73 2.67 -12.77 -7.11
C ALA A 73 3.90 -12.88 -8.02
N ASP A 74 4.99 -12.16 -7.71
CA ASP A 74 6.26 -12.28 -8.46
C ASP A 74 6.96 -13.65 -8.28
N ARG A 75 6.73 -14.33 -7.14
CA ARG A 75 7.30 -15.68 -6.88
C ARG A 75 6.38 -16.83 -7.27
N ALA A 76 5.10 -16.55 -7.52
CA ALA A 76 4.11 -17.54 -7.88
C ALA A 76 3.67 -17.37 -9.33
N GLU A 77 4.57 -17.64 -10.29
CA GLU A 77 4.24 -18.47 -11.45
C GLU A 77 5.50 -19.06 -12.12
N PRO A 78 5.44 -20.25 -12.76
CA PRO A 78 4.29 -21.17 -12.80
C PRO A 78 4.54 -22.49 -12.06
N GLU A 79 3.61 -22.99 -11.25
CA GLU A 79 3.53 -24.43 -10.93
C GLU A 79 2.85 -25.23 -12.06
N THR A 80 2.31 -24.51 -13.05
CA THR A 80 1.66 -25.07 -14.24
C THR A 80 2.66 -25.75 -15.18
N TRP A 81 3.89 -25.22 -15.38
CA TRP A 81 4.91 -25.88 -16.22
C TRP A 81 5.42 -27.20 -15.60
N ARG A 82 5.49 -27.29 -14.27
CA ARG A 82 6.02 -28.47 -13.56
C ARG A 82 5.03 -29.64 -13.62
N THR A 83 3.73 -29.34 -13.70
CA THR A 83 2.66 -30.34 -13.89
C THR A 83 2.58 -30.80 -15.34
N GLU A 84 2.75 -29.89 -16.30
CA GLU A 84 2.80 -30.16 -17.74
C GLU A 84 4.00 -31.05 -18.12
N GLN A 85 5.18 -30.75 -17.57
CA GLN A 85 6.42 -31.49 -17.86
C GLN A 85 6.38 -32.93 -17.33
N ARG A 86 5.70 -33.16 -16.21
CA ARG A 86 5.52 -34.50 -15.63
C ARG A 86 4.59 -35.39 -16.46
N ARG A 87 3.55 -34.82 -17.08
CA ARG A 87 2.67 -35.57 -18.01
C ARG A 87 3.35 -35.92 -19.33
N ARG A 88 4.34 -35.12 -19.75
CA ARG A 88 5.12 -35.36 -20.97
C ARG A 88 6.20 -36.44 -20.82
N ALA A 89 6.50 -36.86 -19.58
CA ALA A 89 7.55 -37.82 -19.25
C ALA A 89 7.01 -39.21 -18.82
N ALA A 90 5.70 -39.45 -18.97
CA ALA A 90 5.02 -40.72 -18.71
C ALA A 90 4.40 -41.23 -20.03
#